data_AF-A0A955B445-F1
#
_entry.id   AF-A0A955B445-F1
#
_cell.length_a   1.000
_cell.length_b   1.000
_cell.length_c   1.000
_cell.angle_alpha   90.00
_cell.angle_beta   90.00
_cell.angle_gamma   90.00
#
_symmetry.space_group_name_H-M   'P 1'
#
loop_
_entity.id
_entity.type
_entity.pdbx_description
1 polymer ?
#
loop_
_entity_poly.entity_id
_entity_poly.type
_entity_poly.pdbx_seq_one_letter_code
_entity_poly.pdbx_strand_id
1 'polypeptide(L)'
;MVFHYDMLGYADSQQLSFELVHRFAKQRPEANSREHWGFFSPQAESRVQSVMGLQTWNSVRALDFVNSLDDVDPTRLAVTGASGGGTQTFLIAAIDPRLAVAFPAVMVSTAMQGGCTCENSSLLRVGTGNIEFAALFAPKPLGMTAADDWTREMTAKGYPELEEHYRRHGALDNLMMISQIRFPHNYNQVSRLAMYAWLNHHLELNQPEPITESDYERQTAEQLTVFDDQHPRPAGGPDFERALLRWWDADAQLQMAALRPRDAASLRAYRHVVGNAIDVLIGRSLPDGGDVEYEQTDKVDEGAYLRMVGLLRNKPAGEELPIEFLFPKSWESSVAIWVDSQGKAGLYGEDGKLRGEVQRLLDNGVSVVGVDLLMQGEFLADGESAEPTRKV
;
A
#
# COMPACT_ATOMS: atom_id res chain seq x y z
N MET A 1 21.02 -1.14 23.19
CA MET A 1 19.70 -0.59 23.58
C MET A 1 18.61 -1.44 22.92
N VAL A 2 17.48 -1.66 23.58
CA VAL A 2 16.28 -2.25 22.98
C VAL A 2 15.15 -1.25 23.15
N PHE A 3 14.45 -0.91 22.07
CA PHE A 3 13.33 0.03 22.08
C PHE A 3 12.06 -0.71 21.67
N HIS A 4 11.09 -0.81 22.58
CA HIS A 4 9.76 -1.36 22.31
C HIS A 4 8.77 -0.21 22.20
N TYR A 5 7.85 -0.31 21.24
CA TYR A 5 6.81 0.67 21.01
C TYR A 5 5.48 -0.03 20.73
N ASP A 6 4.39 0.68 21.03
CA ASP A 6 3.06 0.13 20.90
C ASP A 6 2.60 0.12 19.45
N MET A 7 2.07 -1.03 19.02
CA MET A 7 1.28 -1.11 17.80
C MET A 7 -0.06 -0.42 18.02
N LEU A 8 -0.68 0.05 16.94
CA LEU A 8 -1.98 0.72 17.01
C LEU A 8 -3.01 -0.16 17.74
N GLY A 9 -3.85 0.44 18.59
CA GLY A 9 -4.85 -0.28 19.36
C GLY A 9 -4.33 -1.12 20.53
N TYR A 10 -3.04 -1.08 20.85
CA TYR A 10 -2.45 -1.75 22.02
C TYR A 10 -1.90 -0.75 23.04
N ALA A 11 -1.85 -1.19 24.31
CA ALA A 11 -1.29 -0.46 25.46
C ALA A 11 -1.66 1.03 25.46
N ASP A 12 -0.73 1.96 25.25
CA ASP A 12 -0.98 3.40 25.27
C ASP A 12 -1.43 3.96 23.92
N SER A 13 -1.13 3.26 22.82
CA SER A 13 -1.51 3.64 21.46
C SER A 13 -2.99 3.35 21.14
N GLN A 14 -3.90 3.94 21.93
CA GLN A 14 -5.34 3.65 21.92
C GLN A 14 -6.18 4.77 21.29
N GLN A 15 -5.57 5.75 20.63
CA GLN A 15 -6.30 6.83 19.95
C GLN A 15 -7.11 6.27 18.77
N LEU A 16 -6.58 5.23 18.12
CA LEU A 16 -7.33 4.29 17.29
C LEU A 16 -7.57 3.02 18.13
N SER A 17 -8.82 2.60 18.25
CA SER A 17 -9.19 1.51 19.16
C SER A 17 -8.71 0.15 18.66
N PHE A 18 -8.50 -0.78 19.60
CA PHE A 18 -8.24 -2.18 19.28
C PHE A 18 -9.28 -2.77 18.31
N GLU A 19 -10.57 -2.48 18.54
CA GLU A 19 -11.66 -2.99 17.69
C GLU A 19 -11.58 -2.47 16.26
N LEU A 20 -11.22 -1.19 16.06
CA LEU A 20 -11.01 -0.62 14.72
C LEU A 20 -9.78 -1.23 14.04
N VAL A 21 -8.67 -1.36 14.77
CA VAL A 21 -7.38 -1.74 14.18
C VAL A 21 -7.33 -3.24 13.88
N HIS A 22 -7.83 -4.07 14.80
CA HIS A 22 -7.62 -5.52 14.80
C HIS A 22 -8.86 -6.38 14.61
N ARG A 23 -10.07 -5.80 14.74
CA ARG A 23 -11.33 -6.55 14.65
C ARG A 23 -12.34 -5.89 13.70
N PHE A 24 -11.85 -5.08 12.77
CA PHE A 24 -12.73 -4.47 11.79
C PHE A 24 -13.42 -5.56 10.96
N ALA A 25 -14.74 -5.66 11.11
CA ALA A 25 -15.56 -6.68 10.45
C ALA A 25 -16.85 -6.12 9.84
N LYS A 26 -17.18 -4.85 10.10
CA LYS A 26 -18.40 -4.20 9.62
C LYS A 26 -18.08 -2.83 9.07
N GLN A 27 -18.53 -2.57 7.85
CA GLN A 27 -18.46 -1.26 7.23
C GLN A 27 -19.20 -0.21 8.05
N ARG A 28 -18.68 1.02 8.00
CA ARG A 28 -19.15 2.19 8.76
C ARG A 28 -19.72 3.24 7.81
N PRO A 29 -21.02 3.19 7.46
CA PRO A 29 -21.63 4.12 6.50
C PRO A 29 -21.43 5.59 6.85
N GLU A 30 -21.41 5.92 8.14
CA GLU A 30 -21.14 7.25 8.67
C GLU A 30 -19.71 7.76 8.39
N ALA A 31 -18.79 6.84 8.07
CA ALA A 31 -17.41 7.12 7.70
C ALA A 31 -17.16 6.98 6.17
N ASN A 32 -18.22 6.89 5.36
CA ASN A 32 -18.15 6.72 3.91
C ASN A 32 -18.67 7.96 3.17
N SER A 33 -18.10 9.13 3.45
CA SER A 33 -18.43 10.38 2.74
C SER A 33 -17.19 11.10 2.23
N ARG A 34 -17.36 12.03 1.28
CA ARG A 34 -16.26 12.81 0.69
C ARG A 34 -15.57 13.73 1.70
N GLU A 35 -16.30 14.21 2.71
CA GLU A 35 -15.80 15.20 3.69
C GLU A 35 -15.43 14.58 5.04
N HIS A 36 -16.06 13.45 5.35
CA HIS A 36 -15.92 12.73 6.61
C HIS A 36 -15.69 11.25 6.29
N TRP A 37 -14.41 10.86 6.24
CA TRP A 37 -14.03 9.47 6.00
C TRP A 37 -13.16 8.89 7.11
N GLY A 38 -13.27 7.58 7.30
CA GLY A 38 -12.48 6.79 8.26
C GLY A 38 -11.70 5.68 7.55
N PHE A 39 -10.84 4.98 8.28
CA PHE A 39 -10.16 3.78 7.77
C PHE A 39 -11.18 2.76 7.24
N PHE A 40 -10.75 1.99 6.25
CA PHE A 40 -11.56 0.98 5.54
C PHE A 40 -12.74 1.52 4.74
N SER A 41 -12.90 2.85 4.66
CA SER A 41 -13.84 3.49 3.75
C SER A 41 -13.27 3.53 2.32
N PRO A 42 -14.12 3.62 1.27
CA PRO A 42 -13.64 3.82 -0.09
C PRO A 42 -12.71 5.03 -0.23
N GLN A 43 -12.96 6.12 0.49
CA GLN A 43 -12.14 7.32 0.43
C GLN A 43 -10.75 7.12 1.06
N ALA A 44 -10.65 6.36 2.16
CA ALA A 44 -9.35 6.01 2.75
C ALA A 44 -8.56 5.05 1.83
N GLU A 45 -9.20 3.99 1.34
CA GLU A 45 -8.56 2.99 0.48
C GLU A 45 -8.08 3.59 -0.84
N SER A 46 -8.88 4.46 -1.50
CA SER A 46 -8.46 5.17 -2.71
C SER A 46 -7.31 6.16 -2.50
N ARG A 47 -7.03 6.54 -1.25
CA ARG A 47 -5.88 7.37 -0.86
C ARG A 47 -4.73 6.55 -0.29
N VAL A 48 -4.82 5.22 -0.32
CA VAL A 48 -3.82 4.31 0.26
C VAL A 48 -3.62 4.55 1.77
N GLN A 49 -4.67 5.04 2.45
CA GLN A 49 -4.66 5.28 3.89
C GLN A 49 -5.08 4.00 4.61
N SER A 50 -4.11 3.23 5.09
CA SER A 50 -4.36 1.96 5.76
C SER A 50 -3.79 1.92 7.17
N VAL A 51 -4.43 1.12 8.02
CA VAL A 51 -3.95 0.83 9.38
C VAL A 51 -2.57 0.19 9.34
N MET A 52 -2.36 -0.78 8.46
CA MET A 52 -1.07 -1.43 8.26
C MET A 52 0.03 -0.43 7.85
N GLY A 53 -0.28 0.45 6.88
CA GLY A 53 0.64 1.49 6.43
C GLY A 53 1.00 2.47 7.55
N LEU A 54 0.03 2.85 8.39
CA LEU A 54 0.29 3.70 9.54
C LEU A 54 1.15 3.01 10.61
N GLN A 55 0.96 1.70 10.87
CA GLN A 55 1.86 0.95 11.76
C GLN A 55 3.29 0.89 11.21
N THR A 56 3.43 0.68 9.89
CA THR A 56 4.75 0.65 9.24
C THR A 56 5.40 2.02 9.33
N TRP A 57 4.63 3.09 9.12
CA TRP A 57 5.10 4.47 9.30
C TRP A 57 5.55 4.75 10.73
N ASN A 58 4.77 4.34 11.74
CA ASN A 58 5.18 4.44 13.13
C ASN A 58 6.50 3.71 13.39
N SER A 59 6.71 2.57 12.74
CA SER A 59 7.97 1.82 12.81
C SER A 59 9.14 2.62 12.22
N VAL A 60 8.94 3.30 11.08
CA VAL A 60 9.94 4.21 10.49
C VAL A 60 10.23 5.40 11.42
N ARG A 61 9.20 5.98 12.04
CA ARG A 61 9.34 7.07 13.03
C ARG A 61 10.04 6.60 14.31
N ALA A 62 9.78 5.37 14.75
CA ALA A 62 10.50 4.76 15.86
C ALA A 62 12.00 4.62 15.54
N LEU A 63 12.35 4.24 14.31
CA LEU A 63 13.74 4.26 13.86
C LEU A 63 14.33 5.67 13.84
N ASP A 64 13.59 6.69 13.39
CA ASP A 64 14.07 8.08 13.45
C ASP A 64 14.38 8.53 14.88
N PHE A 65 13.48 8.22 15.83
CA PHE A 65 13.69 8.53 17.23
C PHE A 65 14.90 7.79 17.80
N VAL A 66 14.96 6.46 17.62
CA VAL A 66 16.10 5.63 18.07
C VAL A 66 17.42 6.16 17.50
N ASN A 67 17.44 6.48 16.22
CA ASN A 67 18.63 6.97 15.53
C ASN A 67 19.04 8.40 15.93
N SER A 68 18.17 9.13 16.64
CA SER A 68 18.48 10.47 17.16
C SER A 68 19.14 10.47 18.54
N LEU A 69 19.21 9.32 19.21
CA LEU A 69 19.80 9.19 20.54
C LEU A 69 21.33 9.12 20.44
N ASP A 70 22.03 9.87 21.30
CA ASP A 70 23.50 10.00 21.28
C ASP A 70 24.23 8.66 21.41
N ASP A 71 23.65 7.70 22.14
CA ASP A 71 24.25 6.39 22.43
C ASP A 71 23.87 5.30 21.40
N VAL A 72 23.24 5.67 20.28
CA VAL A 72 22.84 4.75 19.21
C VAL A 72 23.79 4.85 18.03
N ASP A 73 24.29 3.69 17.59
CA ASP A 73 25.08 3.57 16.37
C ASP A 73 24.14 3.44 15.15
N PRO A 74 24.11 4.42 14.23
CA PRO A 74 23.20 4.42 13.09
C PRO A 74 23.46 3.29 12.09
N THR A 75 24.63 2.64 12.17
CA THR A 75 25.02 1.55 11.27
C THR A 75 24.67 0.17 11.81
N ARG A 76 24.16 0.08 13.05
CA ARG A 76 23.87 -1.17 13.76
C ARG A 76 22.43 -1.22 14.26
N LEU A 77 21.51 -0.87 13.37
CA LEU A 77 20.07 -0.90 13.64
C LEU A 77 19.48 -2.27 13.29
N ALA A 78 18.64 -2.79 14.19
CA ALA A 78 17.97 -4.07 14.02
C ALA A 78 16.47 -3.96 14.29
N VAL A 79 15.71 -4.87 13.69
CA VAL A 79 14.28 -5.00 13.95
C VAL A 79 13.88 -6.47 14.08
N THR A 80 12.99 -6.75 15.03
CA THR A 80 12.41 -8.08 15.25
C THR A 80 10.98 -7.95 15.77
N GLY A 81 10.16 -8.96 15.48
CA GLY A 81 8.78 -9.05 15.91
C GLY A 81 8.19 -10.41 15.54
N ALA A 82 7.17 -10.85 16.27
CA ALA A 82 6.52 -12.15 16.02
C ALA A 82 5.13 -11.98 15.43
N SER A 83 4.71 -12.90 14.55
CA SER A 83 3.36 -12.91 13.98
C SER A 83 3.04 -11.60 13.26
N GLY A 84 2.01 -10.85 13.64
CA GLY A 84 1.77 -9.50 13.12
C GLY A 84 2.95 -8.53 13.29
N GLY A 85 3.75 -8.66 14.35
CA GLY A 85 5.02 -7.94 14.50
C GLY A 85 6.10 -8.43 13.51
N GLY A 86 6.06 -9.71 13.13
CA GLY A 86 6.86 -10.27 12.05
C GLY A 86 6.46 -9.70 10.69
N THR A 87 5.16 -9.48 10.47
CA THR A 87 4.65 -8.75 9.30
C THR A 87 5.25 -7.35 9.22
N GLN A 88 5.18 -6.58 10.30
CA GLN A 88 5.81 -5.25 10.34
C GLN A 88 7.33 -5.32 10.13
N THR A 89 7.99 -6.34 10.68
CA THR A 89 9.44 -6.53 10.60
C THR A 89 9.92 -6.71 9.15
N PHE A 90 9.32 -7.62 8.37
CA PHE A 90 9.76 -7.79 6.98
C PHE A 90 9.30 -6.63 6.07
N LEU A 91 8.21 -5.93 6.40
CA LEU A 91 7.78 -4.76 5.64
C LEU A 91 8.71 -3.57 5.84
N ILE A 92 9.09 -3.25 7.09
CA ILE A 92 10.05 -2.16 7.32
C ILE A 92 11.44 -2.52 6.79
N ALA A 93 11.86 -3.78 6.88
CA ALA A 93 13.10 -4.25 6.27
C ALA A 93 13.11 -4.02 4.74
N ALA A 94 11.98 -4.25 4.07
CA ALA A 94 11.86 -4.04 2.62
C ALA A 94 11.97 -2.57 2.19
N ILE A 95 11.58 -1.61 3.03
CA ILE A 95 11.47 -0.19 2.63
C ILE A 95 12.48 0.74 3.31
N ASP A 96 13.10 0.34 4.41
CA ASP A 96 14.01 1.19 5.18
C ASP A 96 15.48 0.72 5.06
N PRO A 97 16.33 1.46 4.33
CA PRO A 97 17.70 1.06 4.09
C PRO A 97 18.61 1.20 5.31
N ARG A 98 18.15 1.75 6.44
CA ARG A 98 18.98 1.96 7.63
C ARG A 98 19.20 0.69 8.45
N LEU A 99 18.30 -0.30 8.32
CA LEU A 99 18.41 -1.55 9.06
C LEU A 99 19.62 -2.36 8.59
N ALA A 100 20.44 -2.80 9.54
CA ALA A 100 21.59 -3.66 9.29
C ALA A 100 21.21 -5.15 9.34
N VAL A 101 20.22 -5.52 10.15
CA VAL A 101 19.75 -6.90 10.32
C VAL A 101 18.26 -6.93 10.68
N ALA A 102 17.53 -7.94 10.18
CA ALA A 102 16.12 -8.13 10.49
C ALA A 102 15.83 -9.57 10.94
N PHE A 103 14.84 -9.73 11.82
CA PHE A 103 14.41 -11.03 12.32
C PHE A 103 12.87 -11.15 12.43
N PRO A 104 12.13 -11.35 11.33
CA PRO A 104 10.70 -11.66 11.40
C PRO A 104 10.45 -13.07 11.94
N ALA A 105 9.84 -13.17 13.12
CA ALA A 105 9.54 -14.46 13.76
C ALA A 105 8.13 -14.97 13.40
N VAL A 106 8.03 -16.27 13.07
CA VAL A 106 6.78 -17.02 12.86
C VAL A 106 5.75 -16.31 11.95
N MET A 107 6.21 -15.67 10.86
CA MET A 107 5.29 -14.96 9.95
C MET A 107 5.61 -15.07 8.47
N VAL A 108 6.89 -15.00 8.07
CA VAL A 108 7.28 -15.18 6.66
C VAL A 108 6.78 -16.56 6.21
N SER A 109 5.83 -16.59 5.28
CA SER A 109 5.17 -17.81 4.86
C SER A 109 4.57 -17.70 3.47
N THR A 110 4.40 -18.84 2.81
CA THR A 110 3.70 -18.95 1.53
C THR A 110 2.20 -19.16 1.69
N ALA A 111 1.74 -19.56 2.88
CA ALA A 111 0.37 -20.02 3.12
C ALA A 111 -0.55 -18.94 3.71
N MET A 112 0.01 -17.88 4.33
CA MET A 112 -0.78 -16.85 5.00
C MET A 112 -0.14 -15.46 4.85
N GLN A 113 -0.95 -14.50 4.43
CA GLN A 113 -0.52 -13.12 4.21
C GLN A 113 -0.47 -12.31 5.51
N GLY A 114 -1.38 -12.60 6.45
CA GLY A 114 -1.63 -11.87 7.69
C GLY A 114 -3.09 -12.08 8.08
N GLY A 115 -3.35 -12.48 9.32
CA GLY A 115 -4.71 -12.82 9.78
C GLY A 115 -5.51 -11.59 10.21
N CYS A 116 -4.82 -10.50 10.53
CA CYS A 116 -5.39 -9.26 11.00
C CYS A 116 -5.49 -8.21 9.90
N THR A 117 -6.48 -7.31 10.00
CA THR A 117 -6.59 -6.14 9.13
C THR A 117 -5.38 -5.20 9.26
N CYS A 118 -4.68 -5.20 10.41
CA CYS A 118 -3.47 -4.40 10.61
C CYS A 118 -2.23 -4.93 9.88
N GLU A 119 -2.31 -6.12 9.27
CA GLU A 119 -1.24 -6.77 8.51
C GLU A 119 -1.42 -6.67 6.99
N ASN A 120 -2.53 -6.06 6.58
CA ASN A 120 -2.97 -6.02 5.19
C ASN A 120 -3.37 -4.60 4.80
N SER A 121 -3.16 -4.27 3.53
CA SER A 121 -3.73 -3.09 2.90
C SER A 121 -4.10 -3.41 1.47
N SER A 122 -5.01 -2.64 0.90
CA SER A 122 -5.26 -2.67 -0.54
C SER A 122 -3.94 -2.51 -1.30
N LEU A 123 -3.81 -3.24 -2.40
CA LEU A 123 -2.67 -3.17 -3.34
C LEU A 123 -1.33 -3.66 -2.80
N LEU A 124 -1.25 -4.15 -1.55
CA LEU A 124 0.02 -4.64 -1.00
C LEU A 124 0.54 -5.87 -1.76
N ARG A 125 -0.31 -6.88 -1.98
CA ARG A 125 0.09 -8.21 -2.48
C ARG A 125 -0.50 -8.55 -3.85
N VAL A 126 -0.45 -7.62 -4.80
CA VAL A 126 -0.89 -7.88 -6.18
C VAL A 126 0.18 -8.68 -6.90
N GLY A 127 -0.09 -9.97 -7.15
CA GLY A 127 0.84 -10.86 -7.86
C GLY A 127 2.14 -11.18 -7.10
N THR A 128 2.20 -10.90 -5.80
CA THR A 128 3.39 -11.07 -4.95
C THR A 128 3.00 -11.61 -3.56
N GLY A 129 3.98 -11.86 -2.68
CA GLY A 129 3.74 -12.44 -1.36
C GLY A 129 4.83 -12.15 -0.33
N ASN A 130 4.67 -12.71 0.88
CA ASN A 130 5.57 -12.46 2.01
C ASN A 130 7.01 -12.93 1.77
N ILE A 131 7.22 -13.92 0.89
CA ILE A 131 8.57 -14.36 0.50
C ILE A 131 9.29 -13.27 -0.27
N GLU A 132 8.65 -12.66 -1.26
CA GLU A 132 9.23 -11.57 -2.05
C GLU A 132 9.51 -10.34 -1.20
N PHE A 133 8.62 -9.96 -0.27
CA PHE A 133 8.91 -8.86 0.66
C PHE A 133 10.11 -9.13 1.55
N ALA A 134 10.23 -10.36 2.09
CA ALA A 134 11.40 -10.75 2.84
C ALA A 134 12.67 -10.73 1.98
N ALA A 135 12.57 -11.12 0.70
CA ALA A 135 13.67 -11.12 -0.25
C ALA A 135 14.20 -9.70 -0.55
N LEU A 136 13.35 -8.66 -0.50
CA LEU A 136 13.76 -7.26 -0.71
C LEU A 136 14.84 -6.78 0.28
N PHE A 137 15.04 -7.47 1.41
CA PHE A 137 16.12 -7.14 2.34
C PHE A 137 17.49 -7.62 1.87
N ALA A 138 17.57 -8.52 0.89
CA ALA A 138 18.84 -8.98 0.35
C ALA A 138 19.68 -7.80 -0.18
N PRO A 139 21.02 -7.82 0.01
CA PRO A 139 21.84 -8.89 0.56
C PRO A 139 22.01 -8.85 2.09
N LYS A 140 21.23 -8.05 2.82
CA LYS A 140 21.45 -7.83 4.25
C LYS A 140 21.02 -9.03 5.12
N PRO A 141 21.61 -9.22 6.30
CA PRO A 141 21.28 -10.27 7.25
C PRO A 141 19.79 -10.43 7.60
N LEU A 142 19.16 -11.50 7.11
CA LEU A 142 17.78 -11.86 7.41
C LEU A 142 17.71 -13.21 8.14
N GLY A 143 17.22 -13.17 9.39
CA GLY A 143 16.89 -14.37 10.15
C GLY A 143 15.39 -14.57 10.28
N MET A 144 14.91 -15.80 10.41
CA MET A 144 13.50 -16.06 10.67
C MET A 144 13.26 -17.35 11.45
N THR A 145 12.05 -17.51 11.96
CA THR A 145 11.61 -18.75 12.62
C THR A 145 10.34 -19.32 12.00
N ALA A 146 10.20 -20.64 12.11
CA ALA A 146 8.98 -21.37 11.79
C ALA A 146 8.48 -22.19 12.98
N ALA A 147 7.16 -22.39 13.07
CA ALA A 147 6.47 -23.15 14.10
C ALA A 147 5.33 -24.02 13.49
N ASP A 148 4.60 -24.77 14.31
CA ASP A 148 3.41 -25.54 13.87
C ASP A 148 2.22 -24.61 13.61
N ASP A 149 2.35 -23.82 12.56
CA ASP A 149 1.38 -22.83 12.09
C ASP A 149 1.53 -22.64 10.56
N TRP A 150 1.08 -21.51 10.02
CA TRP A 150 1.21 -21.17 8.60
C TRP A 150 2.66 -21.16 8.07
N THR A 151 3.66 -21.05 8.93
CA THR A 151 5.08 -21.11 8.58
C THR A 151 5.64 -22.54 8.48
N ARG A 152 4.89 -23.57 8.88
CA ARG A 152 5.39 -24.96 8.98
C ARG A 152 5.97 -25.52 7.68
N GLU A 153 5.49 -25.02 6.54
CA GLU A 153 5.92 -25.47 5.20
C GLU A 153 7.09 -24.63 4.64
N MET A 154 7.60 -23.65 5.38
CA MET A 154 8.68 -22.77 4.91
C MET A 154 9.92 -23.54 4.46
N THR A 155 10.31 -24.60 5.18
CA THR A 155 11.45 -25.44 4.81
C THR A 155 11.31 -26.08 3.43
N ALA A 156 10.09 -26.34 2.96
CA ALA A 156 9.83 -27.00 1.68
C ALA A 156 9.41 -26.04 0.56
N LYS A 157 8.81 -24.89 0.87
CA LYS A 157 8.18 -24.00 -0.11
C LYS A 157 8.87 -22.63 -0.22
N GLY A 158 8.89 -21.85 0.85
CA GLY A 158 9.36 -20.45 0.79
C GLY A 158 10.85 -20.24 1.06
N TYR A 159 11.44 -20.97 2.00
CA TYR A 159 12.85 -20.80 2.34
C TYR A 159 13.82 -21.16 1.20
N PRO A 160 13.60 -22.23 0.41
CA PRO A 160 14.45 -22.52 -0.75
C PRO A 160 14.49 -21.38 -1.79
N GLU A 161 13.39 -20.64 -1.96
CA GLU A 161 13.34 -19.49 -2.86
C GLU A 161 14.21 -18.33 -2.33
N LEU A 162 14.18 -18.08 -1.01
CA LEU A 162 15.07 -17.11 -0.37
C LEU A 162 16.53 -17.52 -0.45
N GLU A 163 16.86 -18.79 -0.23
CA GLU A 163 18.24 -19.28 -0.36
C GLU A 163 18.79 -19.06 -1.77
N GLU A 164 17.99 -19.35 -2.79
CA GLU A 164 18.38 -19.09 -4.17
C GLU A 164 18.54 -17.59 -4.45
N HIS A 165 17.64 -16.76 -3.93
CA HIS A 165 17.75 -15.31 -4.06
C HIS A 165 19.03 -14.76 -3.40
N TYR A 166 19.32 -15.14 -2.15
CA TYR A 166 20.51 -14.71 -1.43
C TYR A 166 21.80 -15.27 -2.05
N ARG A 167 21.78 -16.50 -2.57
CA ARG A 167 22.90 -17.09 -3.33
C ARG A 167 23.25 -16.28 -4.56
N ARG A 168 22.25 -15.82 -5.33
CA ARG A 168 22.47 -14.94 -6.50
C ARG A 168 23.08 -13.59 -6.15
N HIS A 169 22.83 -13.12 -4.93
CA HIS A 169 23.44 -11.90 -4.39
C HIS A 169 24.80 -12.15 -3.71
N GLY A 170 25.32 -13.38 -3.73
CA GLY A 170 26.58 -13.74 -3.08
C GLY A 170 26.54 -13.63 -1.56
N ALA A 171 25.35 -13.71 -0.96
CA ALA A 171 25.11 -13.40 0.45
C ALA A 171 24.38 -14.54 1.18
N LEU A 172 24.57 -15.80 0.77
CA LEU A 172 23.86 -16.94 1.39
C LEU A 172 24.09 -17.02 2.91
N ASP A 173 25.27 -16.63 3.39
CA ASP A 173 25.61 -16.60 4.82
C ASP A 173 24.82 -15.53 5.60
N ASN A 174 24.17 -14.58 4.92
CA ASN A 174 23.29 -13.57 5.48
C ASN A 174 21.82 -14.02 5.53
N LEU A 175 21.54 -15.31 5.34
CA LEU A 175 20.20 -15.86 5.48
C LEU A 175 20.20 -17.04 6.46
N MET A 176 19.27 -17.01 7.42
CA MET A 176 19.04 -18.16 8.28
C MET A 176 17.56 -18.40 8.57
N MET A 177 17.18 -19.65 8.82
CA MET A 177 15.90 -20.00 9.40
C MET A 177 16.05 -21.08 10.45
N ILE A 178 15.38 -20.91 11.59
CA ILE A 178 15.21 -21.97 12.59
C ILE A 178 13.76 -22.45 12.60
N SER A 179 13.58 -23.73 12.28
CA SER A 179 12.28 -24.38 12.23
C SER A 179 12.04 -25.20 13.51
N GLN A 180 11.01 -24.84 14.26
CA GLN A 180 10.65 -25.44 15.54
C GLN A 180 9.19 -25.94 15.53
N ILE A 181 8.80 -26.63 14.45
CA ILE A 181 7.44 -27.16 14.19
C ILE A 181 6.92 -28.17 15.22
N ARG A 182 7.67 -28.48 16.28
CA ARG A 182 7.16 -29.24 17.43
C ARG A 182 6.40 -28.36 18.43
N PHE A 183 6.49 -27.04 18.27
CA PHE A 183 5.78 -26.08 19.11
C PHE A 183 4.70 -25.36 18.30
N PRO A 184 3.51 -25.11 18.87
CA PRO A 184 2.48 -24.25 18.28
C PRO A 184 2.98 -22.82 18.04
N HIS A 185 2.22 -21.97 17.37
CA HIS A 185 2.55 -20.55 17.13
C HIS A 185 3.11 -19.82 18.39
N ASN A 186 4.37 -19.39 18.36
CA ASN A 186 5.06 -18.85 19.55
C ASN A 186 6.31 -18.00 19.22
N TYR A 187 6.84 -17.29 20.22
CA TYR A 187 8.21 -16.78 20.24
C TYR A 187 8.96 -17.23 21.52
N ASN A 188 9.10 -18.54 21.67
CA ASN A 188 9.65 -19.21 22.84
C ASN A 188 11.17 -19.06 22.97
N GLN A 189 11.72 -19.53 24.09
CA GLN A 189 13.14 -19.43 24.40
C GLN A 189 14.03 -19.96 23.26
N VAL A 190 13.76 -21.15 22.71
CA VAL A 190 14.59 -21.71 21.63
C VAL A 190 14.62 -20.81 20.40
N SER A 191 13.47 -20.21 20.06
CA SER A 191 13.33 -19.27 18.94
C SER A 191 13.99 -17.92 19.25
N ARG A 192 13.95 -17.45 20.49
CA ARG A 192 14.62 -16.22 20.92
C ARG A 192 16.14 -16.37 20.99
N LEU A 193 16.65 -17.50 21.48
CA LEU A 193 18.09 -17.78 21.51
C LEU A 193 18.70 -17.77 20.09
N ALA A 194 17.97 -18.29 19.10
CA ALA A 194 18.33 -18.17 17.69
C ALA A 194 18.46 -16.70 17.25
N MET A 195 17.44 -15.90 17.57
CA MET A 195 17.46 -14.46 17.27
C MET A 195 18.61 -13.74 17.99
N TYR A 196 18.86 -14.05 19.26
CA TYR A 196 19.95 -13.41 20.01
C TYR A 196 21.31 -13.70 19.38
N ALA A 197 21.59 -14.95 19.01
CA ALA A 197 22.84 -15.30 18.34
C ALA A 197 22.99 -14.56 16.99
N TRP A 198 21.91 -14.50 16.21
CA TRP A 198 21.88 -13.77 14.94
C TRP A 198 22.17 -12.27 15.10
N LEU A 199 21.49 -11.61 16.04
CA LEU A 199 21.72 -10.19 16.31
C LEU A 199 23.09 -9.94 16.95
N ASN A 200 23.55 -10.82 17.84
CA ASN A 200 24.88 -10.71 18.46
C ASN A 200 25.98 -10.70 17.41
N HIS A 201 25.89 -11.60 16.43
CA HIS A 201 26.82 -11.69 15.32
C HIS A 201 26.78 -10.44 14.42
N HIS A 202 25.60 -10.10 13.88
CA HIS A 202 25.50 -9.05 12.86
C HIS A 202 25.52 -7.61 13.41
N LEU A 203 25.29 -7.42 14.70
CA LEU A 203 25.45 -6.12 15.37
C LEU A 203 26.78 -6.04 16.15
N GLU A 204 27.62 -7.07 16.10
CA GLU A 204 28.91 -7.11 16.79
C GLU A 204 28.77 -6.77 18.29
N LEU A 205 27.77 -7.35 18.96
CA LEU A 205 27.48 -7.04 20.37
C LEU A 205 28.49 -7.66 21.34
N ASN A 206 29.34 -8.58 20.84
CA ASN A 206 30.40 -9.27 21.58
C ASN A 206 29.91 -9.95 22.87
N GLN A 207 28.66 -10.43 22.87
CA GLN A 207 28.14 -11.22 23.99
C GLN A 207 28.73 -12.63 23.97
N PRO A 208 29.12 -13.20 25.12
CA PRO A 208 29.57 -14.59 25.20
C PRO A 208 28.50 -15.57 24.73
N GLU A 209 28.90 -16.57 23.94
CA GLU A 209 28.02 -17.63 23.48
C GLU A 209 28.31 -18.98 24.18
N PRO A 210 27.27 -19.79 24.49
CA PRO A 210 25.86 -19.57 24.17
C PRO A 210 25.21 -18.51 25.07
N ILE A 211 24.37 -17.66 24.47
CA ILE A 211 23.60 -16.66 25.21
C ILE A 211 22.62 -17.37 26.15
N THR A 212 22.65 -16.99 27.43
CA THR A 212 21.74 -17.53 28.45
C THR A 212 20.81 -16.42 28.90
N GLU A 213 19.49 -16.65 28.81
CA GLU A 213 18.50 -15.71 29.34
C GLU A 213 18.62 -15.66 30.87
N SER A 214 18.52 -14.45 31.41
CA SER A 214 18.39 -14.22 32.86
C SER A 214 16.95 -13.87 33.20
N ASP A 215 16.57 -14.16 34.43
CA ASP A 215 15.30 -13.70 34.96
C ASP A 215 15.26 -12.17 35.00
N TYR A 216 14.09 -11.61 34.74
CA TYR A 216 13.83 -10.18 34.81
C TYR A 216 12.49 -9.93 35.48
N GLU A 217 12.38 -8.78 36.15
CA GLU A 217 11.12 -8.32 36.70
C GLU A 217 10.28 -7.69 35.58
N ARG A 218 9.02 -8.14 35.45
CA ARG A 218 8.10 -7.53 34.51
C ARG A 218 7.62 -6.19 35.07
N GLN A 219 7.78 -5.14 34.29
CA GLN A 219 7.22 -3.84 34.62
C GLN A 219 5.69 -3.90 34.63
N THR A 220 5.06 -3.17 35.55
CA THR A 220 3.61 -3.00 35.59
C THR A 220 3.13 -2.08 34.47
N ALA A 221 1.81 -2.04 34.22
CA ALA A 221 1.24 -1.13 33.24
C ALA A 221 1.53 0.35 33.60
N GLU A 222 1.48 0.69 34.88
CA GLU A 222 1.79 2.04 35.39
C GLU A 222 3.26 2.42 35.21
N GLN A 223 4.17 1.44 35.16
CA GLN A 223 5.60 1.68 34.90
C GLN A 223 5.92 1.80 33.41
N LEU A 224 5.07 1.24 32.55
CA LEU A 224 5.25 1.21 31.10
C LEU A 224 4.51 2.36 30.40
N THR A 225 3.49 2.94 31.03
CA THR A 225 2.74 4.03 30.41
C THR A 225 3.60 5.27 30.24
N VAL A 226 3.46 5.93 29.10
CA VAL A 226 4.08 7.23 28.80
C VAL A 226 3.19 8.40 29.22
N PHE A 227 2.00 8.12 29.75
CA PHE A 227 1.03 9.14 30.15
C PHE A 227 0.96 9.29 31.66
N ASP A 228 0.96 10.53 32.11
CA ASP A 228 0.82 10.91 33.51
C ASP A 228 0.10 12.28 33.63
N ASP A 229 0.06 12.84 34.83
CA ASP A 229 -0.58 14.14 35.07
C ASP A 229 0.11 15.30 34.33
N GLN A 230 1.39 15.16 33.95
CA GLN A 230 2.15 16.15 33.18
C GLN A 230 2.05 15.90 31.67
N HIS A 231 1.84 14.65 31.25
CA HIS A 231 1.74 14.19 29.88
C HIS A 231 0.40 13.45 29.70
N PRO A 232 -0.73 14.18 29.66
CA PRO A 232 -2.03 13.55 29.59
C PRO A 232 -2.21 12.81 28.26
N ARG A 233 -2.87 11.65 28.33
CA ARG A 233 -3.22 10.86 27.14
C ARG A 233 -4.00 11.69 26.12
N PRO A 234 -3.59 11.71 24.83
CA PRO A 234 -4.30 12.47 23.81
C PRO A 234 -5.66 11.84 23.51
N ALA A 235 -6.61 12.70 23.11
CA ALA A 235 -7.94 12.29 22.71
C ALA A 235 -7.89 11.34 21.49
N GLY A 236 -8.76 10.33 21.51
CA GLY A 236 -8.91 9.34 20.45
C GLY A 236 -10.31 9.33 19.84
N GLY A 237 -10.64 8.24 19.16
CA GLY A 237 -11.97 7.98 18.62
C GLY A 237 -12.21 8.59 17.23
N PRO A 238 -13.47 8.64 16.78
CA PRO A 238 -13.80 8.95 15.39
C PRO A 238 -13.35 10.34 14.92
N ASP A 239 -13.33 11.35 15.80
CA ASP A 239 -12.83 12.68 15.45
C ASP A 239 -11.33 12.71 15.26
N PHE A 240 -10.57 12.03 16.12
CA PHE A 240 -9.13 11.85 15.96
C PHE A 240 -8.81 11.13 14.65
N GLU A 241 -9.51 10.02 14.38
CA GLU A 241 -9.35 9.25 13.14
C GLU A 241 -9.57 10.14 11.90
N ARG A 242 -10.68 10.88 11.85
CA ARG A 242 -10.98 11.78 10.73
C ARG A 242 -9.94 12.90 10.59
N ALA A 243 -9.49 13.47 11.71
CA ALA A 243 -8.47 14.52 11.70
C ALA A 243 -7.14 13.99 11.16
N LEU A 244 -6.73 12.80 11.59
CA LEU A 244 -5.51 12.13 11.12
C LEU A 244 -5.56 11.86 9.62
N LEU A 245 -6.66 11.28 9.12
CA LEU A 245 -6.80 10.96 7.70
C LEU A 245 -6.86 12.21 6.82
N ARG A 246 -7.47 13.30 7.29
CA ARG A 246 -7.45 14.58 6.58
C ARG A 246 -6.07 15.21 6.55
N TRP A 247 -5.34 15.15 7.67
CA TRP A 247 -3.96 15.62 7.71
C TRP A 247 -3.08 14.82 6.73
N TRP A 248 -3.22 13.49 6.72
CA TRP A 248 -2.47 12.62 5.82
C TRP A 248 -2.81 12.91 4.35
N ASP A 249 -4.08 13.10 4.00
CA ASP A 249 -4.48 13.50 2.63
C ASP A 249 -3.88 14.87 2.25
N ALA A 250 -4.00 15.86 3.13
CA ALA A 250 -3.45 17.20 2.88
C ALA A 250 -1.92 17.16 2.64
N ASP A 251 -1.19 16.39 3.43
CA ASP A 251 0.25 16.20 3.25
C ASP A 251 0.57 15.53 1.90
N ALA A 252 -0.15 14.46 1.55
CA ALA A 252 0.01 13.79 0.26
C ALA A 252 -0.30 14.72 -0.93
N GLN A 253 -1.35 15.54 -0.84
CA GLN A 253 -1.70 16.52 -1.87
C GLN A 253 -0.60 17.58 -2.04
N LEU A 254 0.01 18.05 -0.94
CA LEU A 254 1.14 18.98 -1.01
C LEU A 254 2.34 18.37 -1.74
N GLN A 255 2.68 17.12 -1.42
CA GLN A 255 3.76 16.39 -2.08
C GLN A 255 3.48 16.18 -3.58
N MET A 256 2.26 15.77 -3.94
CA MET A 256 1.84 15.60 -5.33
C MET A 256 1.85 16.91 -6.12
N ALA A 257 1.37 18.01 -5.51
CA ALA A 257 1.37 19.32 -6.13
C ALA A 257 2.80 19.83 -6.41
N ALA A 258 3.76 19.53 -5.53
CA ALA A 258 5.17 19.87 -5.72
C ALA A 258 5.82 19.13 -6.90
N LEU A 259 5.28 17.96 -7.29
CA LEU A 259 5.75 17.18 -8.44
C LEU A 259 5.18 17.68 -9.78
N ARG A 260 4.27 18.66 -9.79
CA ARG A 260 3.63 19.14 -11.03
C ARG A 260 4.69 19.58 -12.06
N PRO A 261 4.70 18.98 -13.26
CA PRO A 261 5.67 19.33 -14.30
C PRO A 261 5.53 20.78 -14.76
N ARG A 262 6.67 21.47 -14.89
CA ARG A 262 6.80 22.83 -15.42
C ARG A 262 7.76 22.92 -16.60
N ASP A 263 8.59 21.89 -16.77
CA ASP A 263 9.62 21.76 -17.79
C ASP A 263 9.95 20.27 -18.01
N ALA A 264 10.89 19.99 -18.92
CA ALA A 264 11.27 18.62 -19.24
C ALA A 264 11.92 17.87 -18.06
N ALA A 265 12.58 18.57 -17.14
CA ALA A 265 13.26 17.95 -16.01
C ALA A 265 12.26 17.51 -14.93
N SER A 266 11.35 18.41 -14.56
CA SER A 266 10.25 18.13 -13.64
C SER A 266 9.26 17.10 -14.21
N LEU A 267 9.07 17.03 -15.53
CA LEU A 267 8.31 15.94 -16.14
C LEU A 267 8.97 14.57 -15.95
N ARG A 268 10.31 14.47 -16.06
CA ARG A 268 11.02 13.22 -15.77
C ARG A 268 10.88 12.82 -14.30
N ALA A 269 10.98 13.79 -13.38
CA ALA A 269 10.76 13.54 -11.95
C ALA A 269 9.33 13.08 -11.65
N TYR A 270 8.33 13.73 -12.24
CA TYR A 270 6.92 13.32 -12.12
C TYR A 270 6.70 11.90 -12.63
N ARG A 271 7.24 11.55 -13.81
CA ARG A 271 7.13 10.18 -14.35
C ARG A 271 7.83 9.15 -13.48
N HIS A 272 8.98 9.50 -12.91
CA HIS A 272 9.70 8.62 -12.00
C HIS A 272 8.92 8.34 -10.71
N VAL A 273 8.21 9.33 -10.15
CA VAL A 273 7.46 9.13 -8.90
C VAL A 273 6.03 8.68 -9.19
N VAL A 274 5.25 9.52 -9.87
CA VAL A 274 3.82 9.27 -10.12
C VAL A 274 3.60 8.21 -11.19
N GLY A 275 4.44 8.17 -12.23
CA GLY A 275 4.36 7.13 -13.26
C GLY A 275 4.61 5.74 -12.67
N ASN A 276 5.73 5.56 -11.96
CA ASN A 276 6.01 4.30 -11.28
C ASN A 276 4.93 3.92 -10.25
N ALA A 277 4.35 4.90 -9.55
CA ALA A 277 3.24 4.63 -8.64
C ALA A 277 2.02 4.07 -9.41
N ILE A 278 1.63 4.68 -10.54
CA ILE A 278 0.55 4.16 -11.39
C ILE A 278 0.89 2.74 -11.87
N ASP A 279 2.12 2.49 -12.29
CA ASP A 279 2.54 1.18 -12.77
C ASP A 279 2.39 0.10 -11.69
N VAL A 280 2.72 0.43 -10.43
CA VAL A 280 2.54 -0.47 -9.28
C VAL A 280 1.06 -0.68 -8.97
N LEU A 281 0.25 0.39 -8.94
CA LEU A 281 -1.17 0.31 -8.58
C LEU A 281 -1.99 -0.47 -9.62
N ILE A 282 -1.66 -0.33 -10.91
CA ILE A 282 -2.32 -1.02 -12.03
C ILE A 282 -1.67 -2.38 -12.33
N GLY A 283 -0.43 -2.59 -11.90
CA GLY A 283 0.36 -3.80 -12.12
C GLY A 283 1.04 -3.88 -13.49
N ARG A 284 1.16 -2.75 -14.21
CA ARG A 284 1.79 -2.63 -15.54
C ARG A 284 1.98 -1.18 -15.96
N SER A 285 2.88 -0.96 -16.92
CA SER A 285 3.10 0.35 -17.54
C SER A 285 1.99 0.73 -18.53
N LEU A 286 1.99 2.00 -18.93
CA LEU A 286 1.17 2.46 -20.06
C LEU A 286 1.46 1.61 -21.32
N PRO A 287 0.42 1.28 -22.11
CA PRO A 287 0.60 0.55 -23.36
C PRO A 287 1.37 1.39 -24.39
N ASP A 288 2.08 0.73 -25.30
CA ASP A 288 2.69 1.41 -26.43
C ASP A 288 1.58 1.89 -27.40
N GLY A 289 1.86 2.93 -28.19
CA GLY A 289 0.87 3.49 -29.11
C GLY A 289 0.31 2.48 -30.13
N GLY A 290 1.06 1.41 -30.43
CA GLY A 290 0.62 0.32 -31.31
C GLY A 290 -0.24 -0.76 -30.64
N ASP A 291 -0.30 -0.78 -29.31
CA ASP A 291 -1.08 -1.76 -28.53
C ASP A 291 -2.56 -1.38 -28.42
N VAL A 292 -2.86 -0.09 -28.66
CA VAL A 292 -4.20 0.48 -28.59
C VAL A 292 -4.79 0.59 -29.99
N GLU A 293 -5.94 -0.05 -30.19
CA GLU A 293 -6.71 0.03 -31.44
C GLU A 293 -8.05 0.71 -31.19
N TYR A 294 -8.50 1.52 -32.15
CA TYR A 294 -9.86 2.05 -32.17
C TYR A 294 -10.69 1.29 -33.22
N GLU A 295 -11.66 0.51 -32.76
CA GLU A 295 -12.67 -0.11 -33.61
C GLU A 295 -13.87 0.82 -33.71
N GLN A 296 -14.00 1.52 -34.84
CA GLN A 296 -15.15 2.37 -35.11
C GLN A 296 -16.37 1.53 -35.49
N THR A 297 -17.48 1.71 -34.78
CA THR A 297 -18.75 1.02 -35.04
C THR A 297 -19.77 1.93 -35.74
N ASP A 298 -19.71 3.24 -35.49
CA ASP A 298 -20.59 4.23 -36.14
C ASP A 298 -19.85 5.53 -36.46
N LYS A 299 -20.31 6.24 -37.50
CA LYS A 299 -19.79 7.55 -37.91
C LYS A 299 -20.86 8.38 -38.61
N VAL A 300 -21.17 9.53 -38.01
CA VAL A 300 -22.19 10.48 -38.51
C VAL A 300 -21.56 11.85 -38.71
N ASP A 301 -21.92 12.52 -39.81
CA ASP A 301 -21.56 13.93 -40.06
C ASP A 301 -22.66 14.84 -39.51
N GLU A 302 -22.36 15.55 -38.42
CA GLU A 302 -23.28 16.48 -37.73
C GLU A 302 -23.11 17.93 -38.26
N GLY A 303 -22.52 18.08 -39.45
CA GLY A 303 -22.28 19.38 -40.10
C GLY A 303 -20.96 20.01 -39.65
N ALA A 304 -20.89 20.50 -38.41
CA ALA A 304 -19.70 21.19 -37.89
C ALA A 304 -18.61 20.23 -37.41
N TYR A 305 -18.99 19.02 -37.00
CA TYR A 305 -18.11 17.97 -36.49
C TYR A 305 -18.57 16.59 -36.97
N LEU A 306 -17.68 15.61 -36.87
CA LEU A 306 -17.99 14.19 -37.06
C LEU A 306 -18.19 13.55 -35.69
N ARG A 307 -19.28 12.81 -35.53
CA ARG A 307 -19.56 11.97 -34.36
C ARG A 307 -19.16 10.54 -34.69
N MET A 308 -18.18 10.00 -33.98
CA MET A 308 -17.65 8.65 -34.22
C MET A 308 -17.76 7.85 -32.92
N VAL A 309 -18.46 6.72 -32.97
CA VAL A 309 -18.64 5.82 -31.83
C VAL A 309 -17.85 4.56 -32.09
N GLY A 310 -17.27 3.99 -31.04
CA GLY A 310 -16.52 2.75 -31.15
C GLY A 310 -15.94 2.25 -29.85
N LEU A 311 -15.07 1.26 -29.96
CA LEU A 311 -14.37 0.64 -28.85
C LEU A 311 -12.88 0.97 -28.93
N LEU A 312 -12.31 1.49 -27.85
CA LEU A 312 -10.88 1.61 -27.66
C LEU A 312 -10.36 0.33 -26.99
N ARG A 313 -9.52 -0.43 -27.68
CA ARG A 313 -9.04 -1.74 -27.22
C ARG A 313 -7.58 -1.72 -26.86
N ASN A 314 -7.25 -2.18 -25.66
CA ASN A 314 -5.89 -2.46 -25.22
C ASN A 314 -5.63 -3.97 -25.37
N LYS A 315 -5.13 -4.38 -26.54
CA LYS A 315 -5.02 -5.80 -26.92
C LYS A 315 -4.17 -6.64 -25.96
N PRO A 316 -2.96 -6.20 -25.55
CA PRO A 316 -2.14 -6.99 -24.63
C PRO A 316 -2.83 -7.31 -23.30
N ALA A 317 -3.78 -6.46 -22.89
CA ALA A 317 -4.50 -6.57 -21.64
C ALA A 317 -5.87 -7.25 -21.76
N GLY A 318 -6.40 -7.36 -22.98
CA GLY A 318 -7.77 -7.82 -23.22
C GLY A 318 -8.83 -6.85 -22.67
N GLU A 319 -8.55 -5.55 -22.64
CA GLU A 319 -9.47 -4.54 -22.13
C GLU A 319 -10.06 -3.70 -23.27
N GLU A 320 -11.29 -3.25 -23.08
CA GLU A 320 -12.02 -2.44 -24.06
C GLU A 320 -12.77 -1.33 -23.35
N LEU A 321 -12.82 -0.15 -23.94
CA LEU A 321 -13.58 1.01 -23.45
C LEU A 321 -14.49 1.54 -24.56
N PRO A 322 -15.82 1.59 -24.36
CA PRO A 322 -16.73 2.29 -25.24
C PRO A 322 -16.49 3.80 -25.21
N ILE A 323 -16.32 4.40 -26.39
CA ILE A 323 -16.02 5.81 -26.53
C ILE A 323 -16.83 6.48 -27.63
N GLU A 324 -16.97 7.79 -27.52
CA GLU A 324 -17.54 8.66 -28.54
C GLU A 324 -16.63 9.86 -28.78
N PHE A 325 -16.11 9.95 -30.01
CA PHE A 325 -15.33 11.07 -30.51
C PHE A 325 -16.23 12.09 -31.19
N LEU A 326 -16.15 13.33 -30.72
CA LEU A 326 -16.64 14.51 -31.39
C LEU A 326 -15.44 15.19 -32.06
N PHE A 327 -15.32 15.04 -33.37
CA PHE A 327 -14.16 15.48 -34.14
C PHE A 327 -14.52 16.71 -34.99
N PRO A 328 -14.11 17.94 -34.59
CA PRO A 328 -14.45 19.15 -35.33
C PRO A 328 -13.75 19.17 -36.68
N LYS A 329 -14.42 19.68 -37.72
CA LYS A 329 -13.81 19.81 -39.06
C LYS A 329 -12.66 20.82 -39.08
N SER A 330 -12.61 21.72 -38.09
CA SER A 330 -11.56 22.71 -37.83
C SER A 330 -10.58 22.27 -36.73
N TRP A 331 -10.17 21.01 -36.70
CA TRP A 331 -9.35 20.47 -35.62
C TRP A 331 -7.96 21.12 -35.53
N GLU A 332 -7.61 21.63 -34.35
CA GLU A 332 -6.36 22.35 -34.05
C GLU A 332 -5.37 21.46 -33.27
N SER A 333 -5.28 20.17 -33.63
CA SER A 333 -4.38 19.19 -33.01
C SER A 333 -4.56 18.98 -31.50
N SER A 334 -5.71 19.38 -30.95
CA SER A 334 -6.01 19.33 -29.51
C SER A 334 -7.14 18.34 -29.23
N VAL A 335 -7.00 17.57 -28.15
CA VAL A 335 -7.99 16.59 -27.72
C VAL A 335 -8.30 16.78 -26.24
N ALA A 336 -9.58 16.81 -25.89
CA ALA A 336 -10.08 16.80 -24.53
C ALA A 336 -10.73 15.45 -24.23
N ILE A 337 -10.26 14.77 -23.19
CA ILE A 337 -10.91 13.56 -22.66
C ILE A 337 -11.96 14.02 -21.64
N TRP A 338 -13.23 13.73 -21.91
CA TRP A 338 -14.36 14.13 -21.09
C TRP A 338 -14.77 12.96 -20.18
N VAL A 339 -14.42 13.08 -18.90
CA VAL A 339 -14.74 12.08 -17.87
C VAL A 339 -15.91 12.59 -17.03
N ASP A 340 -17.04 11.91 -17.10
CA ASP A 340 -18.27 12.23 -16.36
C ASP A 340 -18.77 10.99 -15.61
N SER A 341 -19.51 11.20 -14.53
CA SER A 341 -20.22 10.15 -13.79
C SER A 341 -21.19 9.32 -14.66
N GLN A 342 -21.71 9.90 -15.74
CA GLN A 342 -22.61 9.26 -16.70
C GLN A 342 -21.88 8.61 -17.88
N GLY A 343 -20.55 8.51 -17.83
CA GLY A 343 -19.74 8.01 -18.94
C GLY A 343 -19.80 8.96 -20.14
N LYS A 344 -19.82 8.41 -21.36
CA LYS A 344 -19.86 9.21 -22.61
C LYS A 344 -21.18 9.98 -22.79
N ALA A 345 -22.28 9.53 -22.17
CA ALA A 345 -23.55 10.27 -22.18
C ALA A 345 -23.41 11.66 -21.53
N GLY A 346 -22.40 11.85 -20.66
CA GLY A 346 -22.06 13.14 -20.07
C GLY A 346 -21.60 14.22 -21.07
N LEU A 347 -21.40 13.88 -22.34
CA LEU A 347 -21.21 14.86 -23.41
C LEU A 347 -22.47 15.69 -23.69
N TYR A 348 -23.64 15.15 -23.35
CA TYR A 348 -24.95 15.69 -23.68
C TYR A 348 -25.69 16.20 -22.43
N GLY A 349 -26.60 17.15 -22.64
CA GLY A 349 -27.60 17.57 -21.67
C GLY A 349 -28.84 16.68 -21.71
N GLU A 350 -29.78 16.90 -20.78
CA GLU A 350 -31.04 16.16 -20.72
C GLU A 350 -31.91 16.32 -21.98
N ASP A 351 -31.69 17.39 -22.75
CA ASP A 351 -32.38 17.64 -24.02
C ASP A 351 -31.75 16.90 -25.22
N GLY A 352 -30.72 16.07 -24.97
CA GLY A 352 -30.00 15.31 -25.98
C GLY A 352 -29.02 16.15 -26.81
N LYS A 353 -28.87 17.45 -26.53
CA LYS A 353 -27.89 18.31 -27.20
C LYS A 353 -26.57 18.29 -26.48
N LEU A 354 -25.50 18.67 -27.17
CA LEU A 354 -24.19 18.84 -26.53
C LEU A 354 -24.27 19.85 -25.38
N ARG A 355 -23.63 19.52 -24.25
CA ARG A 355 -23.45 20.48 -23.16
C ARG A 355 -22.71 21.71 -23.67
N GLY A 356 -23.03 22.89 -23.13
CA GLY A 356 -22.45 24.15 -23.59
C GLY A 356 -20.91 24.21 -23.46
N GLU A 357 -20.34 23.50 -22.49
CA GLU A 357 -18.89 23.32 -22.30
C GLU A 357 -18.27 22.52 -23.45
N VAL A 358 -18.91 21.41 -23.82
CA VAL A 358 -18.46 20.52 -24.89
C VAL A 358 -18.55 21.23 -26.24
N GLN A 359 -19.66 21.93 -26.50
CA GLN A 359 -19.80 22.74 -27.71
C GLN A 359 -18.71 23.81 -27.80
N ARG A 360 -18.41 24.52 -26.71
CA ARG A 360 -17.33 25.52 -26.68
C ARG A 360 -15.96 24.92 -27.02
N LEU A 361 -15.67 23.68 -26.60
CA LEU A 361 -14.42 23.02 -26.98
C LEU A 361 -14.36 22.76 -28.48
N LEU A 362 -15.44 22.22 -29.06
CA LEU A 362 -15.53 21.95 -30.50
C LEU A 362 -15.43 23.22 -31.34
N ASP A 363 -16.10 24.30 -30.94
CA ASP A 363 -16.07 25.60 -31.62
C ASP A 363 -14.64 26.20 -31.66
N ASN A 364 -13.79 25.84 -30.70
CA ASN A 364 -12.38 26.21 -30.64
C ASN A 364 -11.44 25.17 -31.29
N GLY A 365 -11.98 24.23 -32.06
CA GLY A 365 -11.19 23.23 -32.79
C GLY A 365 -10.63 22.10 -31.91
N VAL A 366 -11.10 21.94 -30.68
CA VAL A 366 -10.68 20.84 -29.79
C VAL A 366 -11.59 19.64 -30.01
N SER A 367 -11.01 18.48 -30.34
CA SER A 367 -11.79 17.24 -30.39
C SER A 367 -12.12 16.77 -28.98
N VAL A 368 -13.34 16.28 -28.75
CA VAL A 368 -13.78 15.83 -27.43
C VAL A 368 -14.06 14.33 -27.47
N VAL A 369 -13.58 13.59 -26.47
CA VAL A 369 -13.78 12.15 -26.35
C VAL A 369 -14.57 11.86 -25.08
N GLY A 370 -15.79 11.37 -25.21
CA GLY A 370 -16.52 10.77 -24.09
C GLY A 370 -16.11 9.30 -23.95
N VAL A 371 -16.05 8.81 -22.72
CA VAL A 371 -15.69 7.42 -22.42
C VAL A 371 -16.60 6.85 -21.36
N ASP A 372 -17.06 5.62 -21.56
CA ASP A 372 -17.65 4.82 -20.48
C ASP A 372 -16.51 4.13 -19.73
N LEU A 373 -16.42 4.37 -18.42
CA LEU A 373 -15.53 3.63 -17.53
C LEU A 373 -16.30 2.47 -16.87
N LEU A 374 -15.57 1.62 -16.14
CA LEU A 374 -16.18 0.51 -15.41
C LEU A 374 -17.38 0.98 -14.56
N MET A 375 -18.49 0.25 -14.64
CA MET A 375 -19.79 0.59 -14.02
C MET A 375 -20.46 1.86 -14.57
N GLN A 376 -20.22 2.22 -15.83
CA GLN A 376 -20.89 3.33 -16.51
C GLN A 376 -21.41 2.91 -17.89
N GLY A 377 -22.45 3.61 -18.37
CA GLY A 377 -22.96 3.49 -19.73
C GLY A 377 -23.13 2.05 -20.20
N GLU A 378 -22.42 1.68 -21.27
CA GLU A 378 -22.49 0.34 -21.89
C GLU A 378 -21.98 -0.81 -20.99
N PHE A 379 -21.33 -0.53 -19.86
CA PHE A 379 -20.97 -1.56 -18.87
C PHE A 379 -22.10 -1.88 -17.88
N LEU A 380 -23.21 -1.14 -17.91
CA LEU A 380 -24.35 -1.36 -17.03
C LEU A 380 -25.35 -2.32 -17.68
N ALA A 381 -25.85 -3.28 -16.91
CA ALA A 381 -26.99 -4.08 -17.35
C ALA A 381 -28.22 -3.16 -17.44
N ASP A 382 -28.83 -3.09 -18.62
CA ASP A 382 -30.05 -2.33 -18.90
C ASP A 382 -29.98 -0.81 -18.62
N GLY A 383 -28.76 -0.23 -18.53
CA GLY A 383 -28.54 1.20 -18.30
C GLY A 383 -28.86 1.68 -16.87
N GLU A 384 -29.15 0.77 -15.94
CA GLU A 384 -29.39 1.10 -14.54
C GLU A 384 -28.06 1.36 -13.82
N SER A 385 -27.97 2.46 -13.07
CA SER A 385 -26.77 2.79 -12.28
C SER A 385 -26.43 1.65 -11.33
N ALA A 386 -25.15 1.30 -11.25
CA ALA A 386 -24.67 0.38 -10.23
C ALA A 386 -25.14 0.83 -8.83
N GLU A 387 -25.84 -0.05 -8.10
CA GLU A 387 -26.17 0.16 -6.69
C GLU A 387 -24.88 0.58 -5.95
N PRO A 388 -24.91 1.67 -5.15
CA PRO A 388 -23.72 2.20 -4.53
C PRO A 388 -23.16 1.17 -3.55
N THR A 389 -22.04 0.57 -3.96
CA THR A 389 -21.26 -0.45 -3.26
C THR A 389 -21.97 -1.81 -3.16
N ARG A 390 -21.37 -2.84 -3.74
CA ARG A 390 -21.60 -4.22 -3.26
C ARG A 390 -21.38 -4.19 -1.75
N LYS A 391 -22.39 -4.60 -0.98
CA LYS A 391 -22.21 -4.97 0.42
C LYS A 391 -21.17 -6.08 0.43
N VAL A 392 -19.93 -5.77 0.81
CA VAL A 392 -18.91 -6.75 1.15
C VAL A 392 -19.17 -7.21 2.58
#